data_AF-A0A929EFZ6-F1
#
_entry.id   AF-A0A929EFZ6-F1
#
_cell.length_a   1.000
_cell.length_b   1.000
_cell.length_c   1.000
_cell.angle_alpha   90.00
_cell.angle_beta   90.00
_cell.angle_gamma   90.00
#
_symmetry.space_group_name_H-M   'P 1'
#
loop_
_entity.id
_entity.type
_entity.pdbx_description
1 polymer ?
#
loop_
_entity_poly.entity_id
_entity_poly.type
_entity_poly.pdbx_seq_one_letter_code
_entity_poly.pdbx_strand_id
1 'polypeptide(L)'
;TVTRNGRIKESRTYVDYENRIVSWINWGDGRDEKSGAVGFEEGLFPDDPLGAFYNFRAGAYGPLRLGGEYRITTFPKEDHVPEIILNIATQEQMLKRLRGRDAPAEFLADALIGKEFFGSGKGEIEIYFSKELVPRYAVAKDVAIFGDVKGRLLGPGDEAPAEEPVEQPKQGNDNSTNDDFWYD
;
A
#
# COMPACT_ATOMS: atom_id res chain seq x y z
N THR A 1 10.04 11.90 -2.64
CA THR A 1 11.33 11.88 -1.93
C THR A 1 11.27 10.87 -0.81
N VAL A 2 12.22 9.93 -0.77
CA VAL A 2 12.30 8.91 0.30
C VAL A 2 13.67 9.02 0.96
N THR A 3 13.69 9.15 2.28
CA THR A 3 14.93 9.20 3.07
C THR A 3 15.23 7.80 3.61
N ARG A 4 16.35 7.21 3.22
CA ARG A 4 16.84 5.94 3.77
C ARG A 4 18.25 6.15 4.31
N ASN A 5 18.45 5.95 5.62
CA ASN A 5 19.73 6.12 6.31
C ASN A 5 20.40 7.49 6.04
N GLY A 6 19.63 8.58 6.08
CA GLY A 6 20.14 9.94 5.82
C GLY A 6 20.44 10.26 4.35
N ARG A 7 20.18 9.33 3.42
CA ARG A 7 20.32 9.55 1.97
C ARG A 7 18.97 9.86 1.36
N ILE A 8 18.91 10.96 0.62
CA ILE A 8 17.73 11.42 -0.11
C ILE A 8 17.70 10.71 -1.46
N LYS A 9 16.60 10.00 -1.74
CA LYS A 9 16.25 9.57 -3.09
C LYS A 9 15.08 10.40 -3.59
N GLU A 10 15.26 11.01 -4.75
CA GLU A 10 14.21 11.72 -5.47
C GLU A 10 13.93 10.97 -6.77
N SER A 11 12.65 10.89 -7.14
CA SER A 11 12.21 10.37 -8.42
C SER A 11 11.13 11.30 -8.95
N ARG A 12 11.17 11.60 -10.24
CA ARG A 12 10.11 12.31 -10.96
C ARG A 12 9.69 11.47 -12.15
N THR A 13 8.39 11.30 -12.29
CA THR A 13 7.76 10.63 -13.42
C THR A 13 6.98 11.66 -14.22
N TYR A 14 7.14 11.66 -15.53
CA TYR A 14 6.40 12.48 -16.47
C TYR A 14 5.61 11.57 -17.40
N VAL A 15 4.34 11.92 -17.63
CA VAL A 15 3.45 11.18 -18.51
C VAL A 15 3.02 12.10 -19.64
N ASP A 16 3.39 11.74 -20.86
CA ASP A 16 2.96 12.39 -22.09
C ASP A 16 1.89 11.52 -22.74
N TYR A 17 0.62 11.90 -22.55
CA TYR A 17 -0.51 11.15 -23.09
C TYR A 17 -0.67 11.32 -24.61
N GLU A 18 -0.23 12.45 -25.17
CA GLU A 18 -0.33 12.71 -26.62
C GLU A 18 0.62 11.78 -27.39
N ASN A 19 1.87 11.70 -26.91
CA ASN A 19 2.91 10.87 -27.51
C ASN A 19 2.96 9.44 -26.94
N ARG A 20 2.17 9.16 -25.89
CA ARG A 20 2.08 7.88 -25.17
C ARG A 20 3.43 7.43 -24.61
N ILE A 21 4.10 8.32 -23.89
CA ILE A 21 5.41 8.05 -23.28
C ILE A 21 5.34 8.32 -21.78
N VAL A 22 5.80 7.38 -20.98
CA VAL A 22 6.15 7.61 -19.58
C VAL A 22 7.66 7.71 -19.47
N SER A 23 8.16 8.78 -18.88
CA SER A 23 9.59 8.95 -18.60
C SER A 23 9.82 9.17 -17.11
N TRP A 24 10.98 8.77 -16.62
CA TRP A 24 11.35 8.96 -15.23
C TRP A 24 12.78 9.45 -15.11
N ILE A 25 13.04 10.19 -14.04
CA ILE A 25 14.38 10.59 -13.63
C ILE A 25 14.53 10.25 -12.15
N ASN A 26 15.58 9.50 -11.81
CA ASN A 26 15.92 9.13 -10.46
C ASN A 26 17.24 9.82 -10.04
N TRP A 27 17.20 10.52 -8.91
CA TRP A 27 18.36 11.12 -8.26
C TRP A 27 18.62 10.41 -6.92
N GLY A 28 19.86 9.98 -6.67
CA GLY A 28 20.24 9.49 -5.34
C GLY A 28 21.58 8.75 -5.26
N ASP A 29 22.17 8.79 -4.06
CA ASP A 29 23.36 8.02 -3.65
C ASP A 29 24.70 8.46 -4.25
N GLY A 30 24.88 9.75 -4.60
CA GLY A 30 26.15 10.26 -5.16
C GLY A 30 26.56 9.61 -6.48
N ARG A 31 25.62 8.93 -7.15
CA ARG A 31 25.77 8.31 -8.47
C ARG A 31 25.01 9.11 -9.52
N ASP A 32 25.41 8.90 -10.77
CA ASP A 32 24.83 9.53 -11.95
C ASP A 32 23.30 9.36 -12.03
N GLU A 33 22.67 10.40 -12.59
CA GLU A 33 21.27 10.44 -12.93
C GLU A 33 20.87 9.20 -13.74
N LYS A 34 19.85 8.48 -13.27
CA LYS A 34 19.25 7.38 -14.02
C LYS A 34 17.90 7.80 -14.55
N SER A 35 17.82 7.97 -15.86
CA SER A 35 16.59 8.25 -16.58
C SER A 35 16.18 7.08 -17.47
N GLY A 36 14.89 6.97 -17.76
CA GLY A 36 14.36 6.04 -18.73
C GLY A 36 13.04 6.53 -19.30
N ALA A 37 12.61 5.91 -20.40
CA ALA A 37 11.34 6.19 -21.04
C ALA A 37 10.77 4.91 -21.64
N VAL A 38 9.46 4.73 -21.53
CA VAL A 38 8.75 3.61 -22.14
C VAL A 38 7.47 4.12 -22.80
N GLY A 39 7.17 3.57 -23.98
CA GLY A 39 5.91 3.84 -24.67
C GLY A 39 4.77 3.02 -24.07
N PHE A 40 3.53 3.46 -24.27
CA PHE A 40 2.34 2.68 -23.97
C PHE A 40 1.35 2.63 -25.13
N GLU A 41 0.47 1.62 -25.07
CA GLU A 41 -0.50 1.35 -26.11
C GLU A 41 -1.60 2.42 -26.18
N GLU A 42 -2.19 2.58 -27.37
CA GLU A 42 -3.33 3.48 -27.55
C GLU A 42 -4.54 3.00 -26.75
N GLY A 43 -5.23 3.94 -26.10
CA GLY A 43 -6.37 3.65 -25.22
C GLY A 43 -5.99 3.25 -23.79
N LEU A 44 -4.70 3.17 -23.47
CA LEU A 44 -4.22 2.93 -22.10
C LEU A 44 -4.09 4.27 -21.35
N PHE A 45 -4.72 4.35 -20.18
CA PHE A 45 -4.67 5.52 -19.30
C PHE A 45 -4.08 5.08 -17.96
N PRO A 46 -2.74 5.10 -17.81
CA PRO A 46 -2.11 4.65 -16.60
C PRO A 46 -2.31 5.68 -15.49
N ASP A 47 -2.66 5.19 -14.31
CA ASP A 47 -2.84 6.01 -13.10
C ASP A 47 -1.77 5.65 -12.05
N ASP A 48 -1.24 6.65 -11.37
CA ASP A 48 -0.51 6.43 -10.12
C ASP A 48 -1.49 6.03 -8.99
N PRO A 49 -1.02 5.48 -7.86
CA PRO A 49 -1.92 5.04 -6.78
C PRO A 49 -2.87 6.13 -6.24
N LEU A 50 -2.47 7.39 -6.25
CA LEU A 50 -3.29 8.50 -5.79
C LEU A 50 -4.33 8.89 -6.85
N GLY A 51 -3.93 8.97 -8.12
CA GLY A 51 -4.84 9.16 -9.25
C GLY A 51 -5.90 8.06 -9.30
N ALA A 52 -5.46 6.80 -9.18
CA ALA A 52 -6.30 5.62 -9.12
C ALA A 52 -7.34 5.70 -8.00
N PHE A 53 -6.94 6.15 -6.81
CA PHE A 53 -7.86 6.33 -5.70
C PHE A 53 -8.97 7.36 -6.01
N TYR A 54 -8.62 8.53 -6.54
CA TYR A 54 -9.61 9.57 -6.85
C TYR A 54 -10.52 9.16 -8.01
N ASN A 55 -9.97 8.53 -9.05
CA ASN A 55 -10.74 8.01 -10.19
C ASN A 55 -11.70 6.89 -9.77
N PHE A 56 -11.26 5.99 -8.87
CA PHE A 56 -12.12 4.96 -8.29
C PHE A 56 -13.30 5.59 -7.53
N ARG A 57 -13.02 6.58 -6.68
CA ARG A 57 -14.05 7.30 -5.92
C ARG A 57 -15.02 8.07 -6.83
N ALA A 58 -14.54 8.56 -7.98
CA ALA A 58 -15.38 9.19 -9.00
C ALA A 58 -16.17 8.19 -9.87
N GLY A 59 -15.93 6.88 -9.73
CA GLY A 59 -16.59 5.83 -10.51
C GLY A 59 -16.04 5.64 -11.93
N ALA A 60 -14.83 6.13 -12.21
CA ALA A 60 -14.20 6.04 -13.54
C ALA A 60 -14.00 4.59 -14.01
N TYR A 61 -13.84 3.65 -13.06
CA TYR A 61 -13.67 2.22 -13.34
C TYR A 61 -14.99 1.44 -13.25
N GLY A 62 -16.12 2.13 -13.29
CA GLY A 62 -17.45 1.56 -13.13
C GLY A 62 -18.01 1.67 -11.70
N PRO A 63 -19.25 1.23 -11.49
CA PRO A 63 -19.91 1.33 -10.19
C PRO A 63 -19.23 0.44 -9.15
N LEU A 64 -19.22 0.89 -7.89
CA LEU A 64 -18.77 0.08 -6.76
C LEU A 64 -19.66 -1.17 -6.60
N ARG A 65 -19.03 -2.33 -6.45
CA ARG A 65 -19.69 -3.62 -6.24
C ARG A 65 -19.02 -4.36 -5.08
N LEU A 66 -19.81 -4.79 -4.10
CA LEU A 66 -19.34 -5.68 -3.04
C LEU A 66 -18.87 -7.00 -3.66
N GLY A 67 -17.70 -7.51 -3.23
CA GLY A 67 -17.05 -8.67 -3.85
C GLY A 67 -16.42 -8.39 -5.22
N GLY A 68 -16.43 -7.13 -5.69
CA GLY A 68 -15.86 -6.75 -6.99
C GLY A 68 -14.34 -6.59 -6.94
N GLU A 69 -13.69 -6.94 -8.05
CA GLU A 69 -12.27 -6.69 -8.31
C GLU A 69 -12.14 -5.59 -9.36
N TYR A 70 -11.28 -4.61 -9.08
CA TYR A 70 -10.93 -3.53 -10.00
C TYR A 70 -9.44 -3.64 -10.30
N ARG A 71 -9.11 -3.78 -11.58
CA ARG A 71 -7.74 -3.77 -12.09
C ARG A 71 -7.49 -2.45 -12.78
N ILE A 72 -6.56 -1.68 -12.24
CA ILE A 72 -6.25 -0.33 -12.69
C ILE A 72 -4.83 -0.37 -13.21
N THR A 73 -4.68 -0.11 -14.50
CA THR A 73 -3.37 -0.04 -15.12
C THR A 73 -2.56 1.10 -14.51
N THR A 74 -1.30 0.84 -14.15
CA THR A 74 -0.38 1.87 -13.66
C THR A 74 0.78 2.08 -14.63
N PHE A 75 1.75 2.88 -14.24
CA PHE A 75 2.84 3.27 -15.13
C PHE A 75 3.60 2.04 -15.67
N PRO A 76 3.67 1.90 -17.00
CA PRO A 76 4.42 0.81 -17.63
C PRO A 76 5.89 0.83 -17.20
N LYS A 77 6.46 -0.36 -17.12
CA LYS A 77 7.90 -0.59 -16.93
C LYS A 77 8.47 -1.17 -18.22
N GLU A 78 9.79 -1.23 -18.31
CA GLU A 78 10.50 -1.70 -19.51
C GLU A 78 10.05 -3.10 -19.97
N ASP A 79 9.61 -3.96 -19.05
CA ASP A 79 9.31 -5.38 -19.29
C ASP A 79 7.84 -5.79 -19.07
N HIS A 80 7.03 -4.95 -18.41
CA HIS A 80 5.62 -5.25 -18.15
C HIS A 80 4.81 -3.99 -17.83
N VAL A 81 3.48 -4.11 -17.95
CA VAL A 81 2.55 -3.09 -17.47
C VAL A 81 1.95 -3.57 -16.15
N PRO A 82 2.29 -2.96 -15.00
CA PRO A 82 1.74 -3.39 -13.72
C PRO A 82 0.28 -2.94 -13.57
N GLU A 83 -0.42 -3.57 -12.64
CA GLU A 83 -1.78 -3.21 -12.22
C GLU A 83 -1.80 -2.90 -10.73
N ILE A 84 -2.61 -1.91 -10.35
CA ILE A 84 -3.15 -1.78 -9.00
C ILE A 84 -4.42 -2.65 -8.96
N ILE A 85 -4.49 -3.57 -8.01
CA ILE A 85 -5.66 -4.43 -7.83
C ILE A 85 -6.39 -3.98 -6.57
N LEU A 86 -7.69 -3.71 -6.68
CA LEU A 86 -8.55 -3.35 -5.56
C LEU A 86 -9.71 -4.35 -5.45
N ASN A 87 -9.77 -5.07 -4.34
CA ASN A 87 -10.82 -6.03 -4.04
C ASN A 87 -11.75 -5.46 -2.98
N ILE A 88 -13.04 -5.28 -3.30
CA ILE A 88 -14.03 -4.83 -2.34
C ILE A 88 -14.59 -6.05 -1.62
N ALA A 89 -14.51 -6.07 -0.29
CA ALA A 89 -15.02 -7.17 0.51
C ALA A 89 -16.54 -7.34 0.32
N THR A 90 -17.02 -8.58 0.39
CA THR A 90 -18.44 -8.83 0.58
C THR A 90 -18.87 -8.40 2.00
N GLN A 91 -20.17 -8.23 2.20
CA GLN A 91 -20.70 -7.92 3.53
C GLN A 91 -20.31 -8.98 4.57
N GLU A 92 -20.31 -10.27 4.19
CA GLU A 92 -19.89 -11.36 5.06
C GLU A 92 -18.40 -11.26 5.43
N GLN A 93 -17.52 -11.02 4.45
CA GLN A 93 -16.09 -10.85 4.67
C GLN A 93 -15.81 -9.65 5.59
N MET A 94 -16.51 -8.53 5.36
CA MET A 94 -16.41 -7.34 6.20
C MET A 94 -16.86 -7.63 7.63
N LEU A 95 -18.04 -8.20 7.84
CA LEU A 95 -18.56 -8.54 9.17
C LEU A 95 -17.61 -9.50 9.90
N LYS A 96 -17.04 -10.50 9.21
CA LYS A 96 -16.08 -11.43 9.80
C LYS A 96 -14.81 -10.74 10.28
N ARG A 97 -14.29 -9.77 9.51
CA ARG A 97 -13.07 -9.00 9.85
C ARG A 97 -13.32 -7.94 10.92
N LEU A 98 -14.53 -7.39 10.99
CA LEU A 98 -14.96 -6.41 11.99
C LEU A 98 -15.35 -7.03 13.34
N ARG A 99 -15.54 -8.35 13.45
CA ARG A 99 -15.86 -9.01 14.73
C ARG A 99 -14.80 -8.68 15.78
N GLY A 100 -15.15 -7.79 16.71
CA GLY A 100 -14.28 -7.32 17.80
C GLY A 100 -13.45 -6.07 17.50
N ARG A 101 -13.67 -5.38 16.36
CA ARG A 101 -13.02 -4.11 16.03
C ARG A 101 -14.06 -3.00 15.88
N ASP A 102 -13.88 -1.92 16.63
CA ASP A 102 -14.62 -0.68 16.45
C ASP A 102 -13.99 0.12 15.30
N ALA A 103 -14.32 -0.26 14.07
CA ALA A 103 -13.92 0.50 12.89
C ALA A 103 -15.18 1.02 12.18
N PRO A 104 -15.41 2.35 12.15
CA PRO A 104 -16.53 2.92 11.42
C PRO A 104 -16.25 2.82 9.92
N ALA A 105 -16.62 1.69 9.33
CA ALA A 105 -16.40 1.38 7.93
C ALA A 105 -17.69 0.86 7.29
N GLU A 106 -18.06 1.46 6.17
CA GLU A 106 -19.19 1.04 5.35
C GLU A 106 -18.73 0.10 4.23
N PHE A 107 -17.47 0.25 3.79
CA PHE A 107 -16.81 -0.66 2.88
C PHE A 107 -15.43 -1.02 3.37
N LEU A 108 -15.00 -2.24 3.04
CA LEU A 108 -13.67 -2.74 3.28
C LEU A 108 -13.06 -3.14 1.94
N ALA A 109 -11.80 -2.78 1.71
CA ALA A 109 -11.09 -3.17 0.52
C ALA A 109 -9.68 -3.67 0.82
N ASP A 110 -9.23 -4.61 0.01
CA ASP A 110 -7.85 -5.08 -0.03
C ASP A 110 -7.22 -4.57 -1.33
N ALA A 111 -6.25 -3.67 -1.23
CA ALA A 111 -5.50 -3.13 -2.36
C ALA A 111 -4.12 -3.80 -2.47
N LEU A 112 -3.73 -4.16 -3.68
CA LEU A 112 -2.38 -4.59 -4.03
C LEU A 112 -1.76 -3.53 -4.94
N ILE A 113 -0.73 -2.86 -4.45
CA ILE A 113 -0.03 -1.80 -5.16
C ILE A 113 1.45 -2.18 -5.27
N GLY A 114 2.10 -1.83 -6.38
CA GLY A 114 3.52 -2.11 -6.58
C GLY A 114 4.39 -1.74 -5.38
N LYS A 115 5.25 -2.66 -4.94
CA LYS A 115 6.12 -2.51 -3.75
C LYS A 115 6.97 -1.23 -3.73
N GLU A 116 7.26 -0.69 -4.91
CA GLU A 116 7.98 0.57 -5.09
C GLU A 116 7.29 1.79 -4.49
N PHE A 117 5.96 1.75 -4.31
CA PHE A 117 5.19 2.89 -3.82
C PHE A 117 5.19 2.98 -2.28
N PHE A 118 5.23 1.83 -1.58
CA PHE A 118 5.06 1.79 -0.12
C PHE A 118 6.28 1.25 0.64
N GLY A 119 7.30 0.76 -0.06
CA GLY A 119 8.46 0.13 0.59
C GLY A 119 8.10 -1.15 1.36
N SER A 120 6.92 -1.72 1.12
CA SER A 120 6.45 -2.98 1.70
C SER A 120 6.93 -4.19 0.92
N GLY A 121 7.08 -5.34 1.59
CA GLY A 121 7.46 -6.59 0.93
C GLY A 121 6.45 -7.07 -0.12
N LYS A 122 5.15 -6.86 0.12
CA LYS A 122 4.06 -7.39 -0.72
C LYS A 122 3.19 -6.34 -1.41
N GLY A 123 3.12 -5.12 -0.89
CA GLY A 123 2.27 -4.07 -1.48
C GLY A 123 0.80 -4.11 -1.05
N GLU A 124 0.49 -4.86 0.01
CA GLU A 124 -0.87 -5.08 0.49
C GLU A 124 -1.32 -3.95 1.42
N ILE A 125 -2.50 -3.40 1.15
CA ILE A 125 -3.13 -2.39 2.00
C ILE A 125 -4.59 -2.78 2.25
N GLU A 126 -4.96 -2.90 3.51
CA GLU A 126 -6.35 -3.04 3.93
C GLU A 126 -6.93 -1.64 4.18
N ILE A 127 -8.04 -1.28 3.54
CA ILE A 127 -8.62 0.07 3.58
C ILE A 127 -10.07 0.02 4.02
N TYR A 128 -10.39 0.83 5.03
CA TYR A 128 -11.71 0.96 5.63
C TYR A 128 -12.30 2.29 5.19
N PHE A 129 -13.32 2.23 4.35
CA PHE A 129 -13.94 3.39 3.73
C PHE A 129 -15.25 3.78 4.43
N SER A 130 -15.54 5.09 4.45
CA SER A 130 -16.89 5.59 4.72
C SER A 130 -17.83 5.32 3.53
N LYS A 131 -19.10 5.66 3.69
CA LYS A 131 -20.12 5.58 2.64
C LYS A 131 -19.74 6.35 1.37
N GLU A 132 -19.01 7.45 1.52
CA GLU A 132 -18.54 8.34 0.45
C GLU A 132 -17.16 7.93 -0.10
N LEU A 133 -16.70 6.72 0.24
CA LEU A 133 -15.40 6.16 -0.15
C LEU A 133 -14.20 6.98 0.33
N VAL A 134 -14.36 7.63 1.49
CA VAL A 134 -13.25 8.29 2.17
C VAL A 134 -12.54 7.27 3.06
N PRO A 135 -11.22 7.06 2.91
CA PRO A 135 -10.49 6.13 3.78
C PRO A 135 -10.44 6.69 5.20
N ARG A 136 -11.14 6.05 6.13
CA ARG A 136 -11.16 6.43 7.55
C ARG A 136 -10.05 5.74 8.33
N TYR A 137 -9.68 4.54 7.90
CA TYR A 137 -8.58 3.77 8.47
C TYR A 137 -7.94 2.91 7.39
N ALA A 138 -6.64 2.69 7.46
CA ALA A 138 -5.92 1.82 6.54
C ALA A 138 -4.75 1.13 7.23
N VAL A 139 -4.39 -0.07 6.77
CA VAL A 139 -3.24 -0.84 7.25
C VAL A 139 -2.41 -1.27 6.06
N ALA A 140 -1.23 -0.68 5.89
CA ALA A 140 -0.22 -1.16 4.95
C ALA A 140 0.57 -2.29 5.62
N LYS A 141 0.59 -3.46 4.98
CA LYS A 141 1.19 -4.68 5.52
C LYS A 141 2.66 -4.79 5.18
N ASP A 142 3.44 -5.36 6.11
CA ASP A 142 4.85 -5.73 5.89
C ASP A 142 5.70 -4.57 5.32
N VAL A 143 5.51 -3.34 5.80
CA VAL A 143 6.33 -2.17 5.46
C VAL A 143 7.74 -2.40 6.00
N ALA A 144 8.75 -2.30 5.12
CA ALA A 144 10.14 -2.61 5.50
C ALA A 144 10.57 -1.79 6.73
N ILE A 145 11.11 -2.48 7.74
CA ILE A 145 11.60 -1.92 9.02
C ILE A 145 10.49 -1.46 9.98
N PHE A 146 9.25 -1.26 9.50
CA PHE A 146 8.14 -0.78 10.32
C PHE A 146 7.07 -1.85 10.62
N GLY A 147 7.09 -2.98 9.91
CA GLY A 147 6.03 -3.99 10.03
C GLY A 147 4.71 -3.46 9.47
N ASP A 148 3.61 -3.71 10.15
CA ASP A 148 2.31 -3.16 9.76
C ASP A 148 2.20 -1.67 10.13
N VAL A 149 1.94 -0.82 9.14
CA VAL A 149 1.71 0.61 9.35
C VAL A 149 0.22 0.90 9.30
N LYS A 150 -0.31 1.44 10.40
CA LYS A 150 -1.71 1.82 10.56
C LYS A 150 -1.86 3.34 10.37
N GLY A 151 -2.85 3.77 9.58
CA GLY A 151 -3.21 5.17 9.40
C GLY A 151 -4.69 5.39 9.70
N ARG A 152 -5.03 6.51 10.35
CA ARG A 152 -6.41 6.92 10.62
C ARG A 152 -6.62 8.36 10.17
N LEU A 153 -7.72 8.60 9.47
CA LEU A 153 -8.15 9.96 9.13
C LEU A 153 -8.91 10.54 10.32
N LEU A 154 -8.32 11.57 10.95
CA LEU A 154 -8.96 12.32 12.03
C LEU A 154 -9.88 13.39 11.43
N GLY A 155 -11.11 13.46 11.91
CA GLY A 155 -12.03 14.55 11.64
C GLY A 155 -11.74 15.77 12.54
N PRO A 156 -12.39 16.92 12.27
CA PRO A 156 -12.29 18.09 13.14
C PRO A 156 -12.76 17.73 14.56
N GLY A 157 -11.86 17.82 15.54
CA GLY A 157 -12.14 17.51 16.95
C GLY A 157 -11.87 16.07 17.38
N ASP A 158 -11.44 15.18 16.47
CA ASP A 158 -10.96 13.85 16.84
C ASP A 158 -9.58 13.97 17.50
N GLU A 159 -9.42 13.40 18.69
CA GLU A 159 -8.10 13.24 19.31
C GLU A 159 -7.35 12.09 18.64
N ALA A 160 -6.03 12.24 18.48
CA ALA A 160 -5.19 11.12 18.08
C ALA A 160 -5.36 9.99 19.11
N PRO A 161 -5.55 8.73 18.69
CA PRO A 161 -5.67 7.64 19.65
C PRO A 161 -4.40 7.58 20.50
N ALA A 162 -4.57 7.27 21.80
CA ALA A 162 -3.45 6.96 22.67
C ALA A 162 -2.59 5.87 21.99
N GLU A 163 -1.27 6.07 21.93
CA GLU A 163 -0.36 5.12 21.29
C GLU A 163 -0.64 3.71 21.83
N GLU A 164 -1.00 2.77 20.95
CA GLU A 164 -1.11 1.36 21.34
C GLU A 164 0.26 0.95 21.88
N PRO A 165 0.34 0.31 23.07
CA PRO A 165 1.62 -0.13 23.61
C PRO A 165 2.29 -1.03 22.57
N VAL A 166 3.49 -0.63 22.14
CA VAL A 166 4.32 -1.44 21.24
C VAL A 166 4.53 -2.79 21.92
N GLU A 167 3.96 -3.86 21.36
CA GLU A 167 4.23 -5.23 21.82
C GLU A 167 5.74 -5.45 21.72
N GLN A 168 6.43 -5.43 22.86
CA GLN A 168 7.85 -5.72 22.90
C GLN A 168 8.05 -7.15 22.39
N PRO A 169 9.05 -7.39 21.51
CA PRO A 169 9.34 -8.75 21.06
C PRO A 169 9.58 -9.62 22.29
N LYS A 170 8.84 -10.74 22.36
CA LYS A 170 9.00 -11.73 23.42
C LYS A 170 10.48 -12.09 23.50
N GLN A 171 11.15 -11.69 24.59
CA GLN A 171 12.48 -12.20 24.90
C GLN A 171 12.36 -13.71 24.92
N GLY A 172 13.09 -14.37 24.01
CA GLY A 172 13.15 -15.83 23.98
C GLY A 172 13.60 -16.31 25.35
N ASN A 173 12.77 -17.16 25.98
CA ASN A 173 13.21 -17.96 27.11
C ASN A 173 14.29 -18.90 26.59
N ASP A 174 15.54 -18.50 26.75
CA ASP A 174 16.69 -19.38 26.61
C ASP A 174 16.77 -20.25 27.86
N ASN A 175 15.85 -21.22 27.97
CA ASN A 175 16.00 -22.34 28.88
C ASN A 175 16.91 -23.36 28.21
N SER A 176 18.21 -23.06 28.15
CA SER A 176 19.22 -24.11 28.04
C SER A 176 19.40 -24.74 29.42
N THR A 177 18.50 -25.66 29.77
CA THR A 177 18.74 -26.59 30.88
C THR A 177 19.92 -27.47 30.50
N ASN A 178 20.95 -27.44 31.36
CA ASN A 178 21.98 -28.45 31.46
C ASN A 178 21.30 -29.83 31.61
N ASP A 179 21.52 -30.71 30.65
CA ASP A 179 21.35 -32.14 30.87
C ASP A 179 22.71 -32.81 30.74
N ASP A 180 23.26 -33.11 31.92
CA ASP A 180 24.34 -34.04 32.17
C ASP A 180 24.09 -35.39 31.48
N PHE A 181 25.03 -35.82 30.65
CA PHE A 181 25.10 -37.18 30.10
C PHE A 181 26.24 -37.96 30.79
N TRP A 182 25.86 -38.92 31.64
CA TRP A 182 26.60 -40.13 32.07
C TRP A 182 25.58 -41.29 31.99
N TYR A 183 25.78 -42.53 31.55
CA TYR A 183 26.89 -43.52 31.46
C TYR A 183 26.73 -44.29 30.10
N ASP A 184 27.65 -45.08 29.54
CA ASP A 184 28.67 -46.04 30.04
C ASP A 184 29.99 -45.96 29.25
#